data_AF-A0AAD6X1H7-F1
#
_entry.id   AF-A0AAD6X1H7-F1
#
_cell.length_a   1.000
_cell.length_b   1.000
_cell.length_c   1.000
_cell.angle_alpha   90.00
_cell.angle_beta   90.00
_cell.angle_gamma   90.00
#
_symmetry.space_group_name_H-M   'P 1'
#
loop_
_entity.id
_entity.type
_entity.pdbx_description
1 polymer ?
#
loop_
_entity_poly.entity_id
_entity_poly.type
_entity_poly.pdbx_seq_one_letter_code
_entity_poly.pdbx_strand_id
1 'polypeptide(L)'
;ARKMAGPYNCPDCTRTCRSAGGLTRHRNTVHRPFSPVSDDGPDPHRHRKVSHPKLTAVLCDRNGVNLPPGSLPPADAHLDGHTPGSWAPFESRTEFDFAHFHFVRLQSSADEIDRALDLWTASVLKHGEQAPWRNAQQLYDTIDEIQHGVMPWQVYQITYTGPRPPVAPKWMTETYELCTRDSRLVLQQQLATPEFKDKIDYSPYRQFDGDGKRVWSNLMSGDWAWKQADTIAEDPATIGSMFVPVVAGSDKTTVPVATGHQEYHPVWLASIVQNWCPKCDANPHNLNDPNARRRSHEKTDFLITCFDPGTLW
;
A
#
# COMPACT_ATOMS: atom_id res chain seq x y z
N ALA A 1 41.86 -24.41 8.24
CA ALA A 1 42.37 -23.24 7.50
C ALA A 1 41.25 -22.66 6.63
N ARG A 2 40.69 -21.50 7.00
CA ARG A 2 39.69 -20.80 6.17
C ARG A 2 40.40 -20.33 4.89
N LYS A 3 39.96 -20.79 3.73
CA LYS A 3 40.39 -20.25 2.43
C LYS A 3 40.16 -18.73 2.47
N MET A 4 41.24 -17.96 2.55
CA MET A 4 41.18 -16.53 2.31
C MET A 4 40.79 -16.36 0.84
N ALA A 5 39.52 -16.02 0.60
CA ALA A 5 39.07 -15.59 -0.71
C ALA A 5 39.92 -14.38 -1.12
N GLY A 6 40.41 -14.37 -2.36
CA GLY A 6 41.24 -13.30 -2.91
C GLY A 6 40.56 -11.92 -2.83
N PRO A 7 41.31 -10.84 -3.09
CA PRO A 7 40.80 -9.48 -3.00
C PRO A 7 39.56 -9.27 -3.88
N TYR A 8 38.48 -8.72 -3.32
CA TYR A 8 37.23 -8.46 -4.05
C TYR A 8 37.37 -7.16 -4.84
N ASN A 9 38.02 -7.24 -5.99
CA ASN A 9 38.23 -6.10 -6.88
C ASN A 9 36.95 -5.75 -7.63
N CYS A 10 36.63 -4.46 -7.72
CA CYS A 10 35.57 -4.00 -8.59
C CYS A 10 35.98 -4.21 -10.06
N PRO A 11 35.11 -4.75 -10.93
CA PRO A 11 35.40 -4.84 -12.35
C PRO A 11 35.27 -3.48 -13.07
N ASP A 12 34.55 -2.55 -12.45
CA ASP A 12 34.15 -1.27 -13.05
C ASP A 12 35.04 -0.10 -12.61
N CYS A 13 35.95 -0.30 -11.64
CA CYS A 13 36.98 0.66 -11.23
C CYS A 13 38.15 0.01 -10.48
N THR A 14 39.10 0.82 -10.01
CA THR A 14 40.30 0.35 -9.30
C THR A 14 40.09 0.00 -7.81
N ARG A 15 38.84 0.01 -7.31
CA ARG A 15 38.57 -0.15 -5.87
C ARG A 15 38.52 -1.63 -5.45
N THR A 16 39.27 -1.97 -4.40
CA THR A 16 39.27 -3.30 -3.76
C THR A 16 38.43 -3.30 -2.47
N CYS A 17 37.51 -4.25 -2.36
CA CYS A 17 36.61 -4.40 -1.22
C CYS A 17 37.05 -5.53 -0.29
N ARG A 18 36.71 -5.42 1.01
CA ARG A 18 37.10 -6.39 2.06
C ARG A 18 36.21 -7.64 2.12
N SER A 19 35.07 -7.63 1.44
CA SER A 19 34.12 -8.76 1.40
C SER A 19 33.25 -8.70 0.14
N ALA A 20 32.63 -9.82 -0.23
CA ALA A 20 31.68 -9.90 -1.32
C ALA A 20 30.50 -8.94 -1.12
N GLY A 21 29.92 -8.88 0.09
CA GLY A 21 28.86 -7.92 0.41
C GLY A 21 29.32 -6.46 0.32
N GLY A 22 30.58 -6.18 0.68
CA GLY A 22 31.19 -4.87 0.50
C GLY A 22 31.34 -4.48 -0.98
N LEU A 23 31.72 -5.45 -1.83
CA LEU A 23 31.77 -5.27 -3.28
C LEU A 23 30.39 -5.00 -3.87
N THR A 24 29.36 -5.76 -3.48
CA THR A 24 27.98 -5.54 -3.92
C THR A 24 27.48 -4.15 -3.53
N ARG A 25 27.69 -3.73 -2.28
CA ARG A 25 27.31 -2.38 -1.83
C ARG A 25 28.07 -1.29 -2.59
N HIS A 26 29.38 -1.45 -2.76
CA HIS A 26 30.18 -0.51 -3.54
C HIS A 26 29.69 -0.39 -4.99
N ARG A 27 29.41 -1.51 -5.66
CA ARG A 27 28.86 -1.50 -7.02
C ARG A 27 27.48 -0.83 -7.04
N ASN A 28 26.60 -1.11 -6.08
CA ASN A 28 25.28 -0.47 -5.98
C ASN A 28 25.31 1.01 -5.61
N THR A 29 26.40 1.53 -5.07
CA THR A 29 26.53 2.95 -4.72
C THR A 29 27.27 3.75 -5.80
N VAL A 30 28.32 3.17 -6.40
CA VAL A 30 29.26 3.90 -7.26
C VAL A 30 29.09 3.53 -8.73
N HIS A 31 28.74 2.28 -9.02
CA HIS A 31 28.62 1.73 -10.38
C HIS A 31 27.23 1.22 -10.67
N ARG A 32 26.25 1.61 -9.87
CA ARG A 32 24.87 1.21 -10.11
C ARG A 32 24.59 1.75 -11.50
N PRO A 33 24.36 0.87 -12.50
CA PRO A 33 23.77 1.35 -13.73
C PRO A 33 22.53 2.07 -13.22
N PHE A 34 22.35 3.33 -13.60
CA PHE A 34 21.04 3.93 -13.46
C PHE A 34 20.09 2.84 -13.93
N SER A 35 19.19 2.37 -13.05
CA SER A 35 18.05 1.60 -13.52
C SER A 35 17.62 2.34 -14.76
N PRO A 36 17.60 1.68 -15.95
CA PRO A 36 17.33 2.40 -17.17
C PRO A 36 16.12 3.25 -16.81
N VAL A 37 16.29 4.57 -16.98
CA VAL A 37 15.17 5.49 -16.97
C VAL A 37 14.12 4.73 -17.74
N SER A 38 12.96 4.47 -17.13
CA SER A 38 11.82 3.89 -17.85
C SER A 38 11.89 4.42 -19.25
N ASP A 39 12.06 3.54 -20.23
CA ASP A 39 12.51 3.88 -21.58
C ASP A 39 11.53 4.89 -22.18
N ASP A 40 11.75 6.17 -21.85
CA ASP A 40 11.01 7.34 -22.29
C ASP A 40 11.67 7.87 -23.57
N GLY A 41 12.43 7.01 -24.27
CA GLY A 41 12.55 7.14 -25.71
C GLY A 41 11.15 7.16 -26.32
N PRO A 42 10.91 7.92 -27.41
CA PRO A 42 9.61 7.91 -28.05
C PRO A 42 9.28 6.47 -28.50
N ASP A 43 8.40 5.81 -27.77
CA ASP A 43 7.90 4.48 -28.08
C ASP A 43 7.26 4.51 -29.49
N PRO A 44 7.77 3.72 -30.46
CA PRO A 44 7.14 3.58 -31.77
C PRO A 44 5.72 2.99 -31.71
N HIS A 45 5.31 2.42 -30.56
CA HIS A 45 3.97 1.94 -30.28
C HIS A 45 3.19 2.91 -29.38
N ARG A 46 2.88 4.11 -29.92
CA ARG A 46 2.05 5.09 -29.23
C ARG A 46 0.69 4.48 -28.85
N HIS A 47 0.58 3.99 -27.61
CA HIS A 47 -0.67 3.45 -27.10
C HIS A 47 -1.75 4.54 -27.14
N ARG A 48 -2.86 4.26 -27.82
CA ARG A 48 -3.98 5.19 -27.89
C ARG A 48 -5.00 4.83 -26.82
N LYS A 49 -5.21 5.72 -25.85
CA LYS A 49 -6.31 5.63 -24.89
C LYS A 49 -7.53 6.41 -25.41
N VAL A 50 -8.71 5.80 -25.32
CA VAL A 50 -10.02 6.41 -25.60
C VAL A 50 -10.86 6.32 -24.33
N SER A 51 -11.08 7.44 -23.67
CA SER A 51 -11.88 7.50 -22.44
C SER A 51 -13.36 7.24 -22.71
N HIS A 52 -14.07 6.80 -21.67
CA HIS A 52 -15.51 6.62 -21.71
C HIS A 52 -16.23 7.95 -22.01
N PRO A 53 -17.24 7.98 -22.90
CA PRO A 53 -17.81 9.24 -23.37
C PRO A 53 -18.72 9.96 -22.34
N LYS A 54 -19.22 9.25 -21.31
CA LYS A 54 -20.15 9.81 -20.32
C LYS A 54 -19.54 10.00 -18.93
N LEU A 55 -18.98 8.96 -18.32
CA LEU A 55 -18.21 9.07 -17.06
C LEU A 55 -16.78 9.53 -17.32
N THR A 56 -16.58 10.83 -17.49
CA THR A 56 -15.28 11.44 -17.86
C THR A 56 -14.49 11.99 -16.69
N ALA A 57 -14.99 11.86 -15.44
CA ALA A 57 -14.39 12.45 -14.25
C ALA A 57 -14.12 13.97 -14.37
N VAL A 58 -15.15 14.71 -14.77
CA VAL A 58 -15.13 16.18 -14.77
C VAL A 58 -14.91 16.66 -13.34
N LEU A 59 -13.94 17.55 -13.16
CA LEU A 59 -13.69 18.19 -11.87
C LEU A 59 -14.94 18.93 -11.42
N CYS A 60 -15.34 18.75 -10.17
CA CYS A 60 -16.47 19.42 -9.57
C CYS A 60 -16.13 19.93 -8.16
N ASP A 61 -16.91 20.90 -7.69
CA ASP A 61 -16.84 21.35 -6.32
C ASP A 61 -17.52 20.35 -5.35
N ARG A 62 -17.51 20.67 -4.05
CA ARG A 62 -18.11 19.82 -3.01
C ARG A 62 -19.63 19.60 -3.16
N ASN A 63 -20.30 20.37 -4.00
CA ASN A 63 -21.74 20.27 -4.26
C ASN A 63 -22.01 19.52 -5.59
N GLY A 64 -20.97 19.05 -6.28
CA GLY A 64 -21.10 18.39 -7.58
C GLY A 64 -21.23 19.35 -8.76
N VAL A 65 -20.93 20.65 -8.58
CA VAL A 65 -20.98 21.63 -9.66
C VAL A 65 -19.66 21.58 -10.43
N ASN A 66 -19.73 21.37 -11.75
CA ASN A 66 -18.54 21.29 -12.61
C ASN A 66 -17.69 22.56 -12.55
N LEU A 67 -16.38 22.36 -12.40
CA LEU A 67 -15.38 23.42 -12.36
C LEU A 67 -14.84 23.71 -13.77
N PRO A 68 -14.47 24.97 -14.08
CA PRO A 68 -13.79 25.30 -15.32
C PRO A 68 -12.47 24.51 -15.51
N PRO A 69 -12.07 24.21 -16.75
CA PRO A 69 -10.77 23.61 -17.04
C PRO A 69 -9.62 24.44 -16.45
N GLY A 70 -8.66 23.77 -15.80
CA GLY A 70 -7.51 24.43 -15.18
C GLY A 70 -7.79 25.07 -13.81
N SER A 71 -8.96 24.82 -13.21
CA SER A 71 -9.23 25.21 -11.82
C SER A 71 -8.17 24.65 -10.88
N LEU A 72 -7.63 25.51 -10.02
CA LEU A 72 -6.68 25.10 -8.99
C LEU A 72 -7.43 24.42 -7.84
N PRO A 73 -6.82 23.40 -7.19
CA PRO A 73 -7.38 22.87 -5.96
C PRO A 73 -7.49 23.99 -4.90
N PRO A 74 -8.43 23.88 -3.95
CA PRO A 74 -8.44 24.74 -2.78
C PRO A 74 -7.06 24.77 -2.13
N ALA A 75 -6.67 25.90 -1.56
CA ALA A 75 -5.45 25.97 -0.76
C ALA A 75 -5.54 24.92 0.34
N ASP A 76 -4.55 24.02 0.40
CA ASP A 76 -4.49 23.00 1.43
C ASP A 76 -4.30 23.70 2.78
N ALA A 77 -5.31 23.65 3.65
CA ALA A 77 -5.20 24.19 5.01
C ALA A 77 -4.12 23.48 5.85
N HIS A 78 -3.60 22.35 5.37
CA HIS A 78 -2.55 21.56 6.01
C HIS A 78 -1.12 21.93 5.57
N LEU A 79 -0.96 22.83 4.58
CA LEU A 79 0.35 23.30 4.11
C LEU A 79 0.78 24.62 4.76
N ASP A 80 0.14 25.02 5.86
CA ASP A 80 0.66 26.08 6.71
C ASP A 80 2.03 25.62 7.25
N GLY A 81 3.10 26.33 6.86
CA GLY A 81 4.48 25.95 7.16
C GLY A 81 4.67 25.61 8.64
N HIS A 82 5.53 24.61 8.92
CA HIS A 82 5.87 24.06 10.24
C HIS A 82 5.29 24.85 11.43
N THR A 83 4.07 24.52 11.83
CA THR A 83 3.45 25.04 13.05
C THR A 83 3.92 24.19 14.24
N PRO A 84 3.81 24.68 15.49
CA PRO A 84 4.06 23.85 16.67
C PRO A 84 3.22 22.55 16.69
N GLY A 85 2.05 22.53 16.06
CA GLY A 85 1.20 21.36 15.92
C GLY A 85 1.59 20.40 14.79
N SER A 86 2.59 20.74 13.95
CA SER A 86 3.03 19.89 12.82
C SER A 86 3.64 18.56 13.25
N TRP A 87 4.03 18.44 14.52
CA TRP A 87 4.59 17.21 15.08
C TRP A 87 3.61 16.46 15.98
N ALA A 88 2.39 16.97 16.20
CA ALA A 88 1.43 16.32 17.09
C ALA A 88 1.22 14.84 16.69
N PRO A 89 1.18 13.90 17.65
CA PRO A 89 1.13 14.11 19.11
C PRO A 89 2.49 14.38 19.77
N PHE A 90 3.59 14.40 19.03
CA PHE A 90 4.92 14.72 19.55
C PHE A 90 5.05 16.21 19.86
N GLU A 91 5.74 16.56 20.96
CA GLU A 91 5.95 17.95 21.36
C GLU A 91 7.03 18.64 20.53
N SER A 92 7.89 17.85 19.86
CA SER A 92 8.99 18.36 19.08
C SER A 92 9.35 17.49 17.86
N ARG A 93 10.05 18.11 16.89
CA ARG A 93 10.66 17.38 15.78
C ARG A 93 11.60 16.27 16.25
N THR A 94 12.36 16.52 17.33
CA THR A 94 13.34 15.56 17.83
C THR A 94 12.67 14.30 18.36
N GLU A 95 11.55 14.44 19.06
CA GLU A 95 10.69 13.33 19.47
C GLU A 95 10.16 12.55 18.28
N PHE A 96 9.57 13.22 17.30
CA PHE A 96 9.07 12.57 16.09
C PHE A 96 10.19 11.80 15.37
N ASP A 97 11.34 12.43 15.15
CA ASP A 97 12.48 11.82 14.45
C ASP A 97 13.02 10.61 15.22
N PHE A 98 13.03 10.65 16.56
CA PHE A 98 13.40 9.51 17.40
C PHE A 98 12.41 8.35 17.28
N ALA A 99 11.12 8.65 17.42
CA ALA A 99 10.05 7.66 17.29
C ALA A 99 10.08 6.99 15.90
N HIS A 100 10.12 7.80 14.84
CA HIS A 100 10.20 7.32 13.46
C HIS A 100 11.48 6.50 13.21
N PHE A 101 12.63 6.91 13.75
CA PHE A 101 13.87 6.17 13.60
C PHE A 101 13.81 4.79 14.26
N HIS A 102 13.38 4.70 15.51
CA HIS A 102 13.33 3.44 16.24
C HIS A 102 12.19 2.53 15.77
N PHE A 103 10.99 3.07 15.57
CA PHE A 103 9.80 2.30 15.24
C PHE A 103 9.74 1.91 13.75
N VAL A 104 9.98 2.86 12.84
CA VAL A 104 9.81 2.63 11.39
C VAL A 104 11.12 2.16 10.74
N ARG A 105 12.25 2.79 11.05
CA ARG A 105 13.51 2.54 10.33
C ARG A 105 14.33 1.40 10.90
N LEU A 106 14.52 1.35 12.21
CA LEU A 106 15.30 0.30 12.87
C LEU A 106 14.45 -0.91 13.27
N GLN A 107 13.15 -0.70 13.53
CA GLN A 107 12.29 -1.71 14.14
C GLN A 107 12.92 -2.26 15.43
N SER A 108 13.44 -1.35 16.26
CA SER A 108 14.11 -1.68 17.51
C SER A 108 13.21 -2.45 18.47
N SER A 109 13.80 -3.35 19.26
CA SER A 109 13.06 -3.99 20.36
C SER A 109 12.69 -2.98 21.46
N ALA A 110 11.73 -3.33 22.32
CA ALA A 110 11.38 -2.52 23.48
C ALA A 110 12.62 -2.25 24.37
N ASP A 111 13.44 -3.27 24.64
CA ASP A 111 14.68 -3.14 25.41
C ASP A 111 15.70 -2.17 24.77
N GLU A 112 15.80 -2.15 23.44
CA GLU A 112 16.68 -1.22 22.73
C GLU A 112 16.17 0.22 22.80
N ILE A 113 14.84 0.40 22.73
CA ILE A 113 14.19 1.70 22.90
C ILE A 113 14.39 2.21 24.33
N ASP A 114 14.13 1.38 25.33
CA ASP A 114 14.35 1.71 26.75
C ASP A 114 15.79 2.16 26.99
N ARG A 115 16.76 1.42 26.44
CA ARG A 115 18.18 1.79 26.53
C ARG A 115 18.49 3.12 25.84
N ALA A 116 17.85 3.42 24.72
CA ALA A 116 18.03 4.70 24.04
C ALA A 116 17.43 5.86 24.84
N LEU A 117 16.26 5.66 25.48
CA LEU A 117 15.62 6.63 26.37
C LEU A 117 16.44 6.87 27.64
N ASP A 118 17.06 5.83 28.20
CA ASP A 118 18.00 5.96 29.33
C ASP A 118 19.21 6.83 28.98
N LEU A 119 19.79 6.63 27.80
CA LEU A 119 20.91 7.43 27.31
C LEU A 119 20.51 8.89 27.06
N TRP A 120 19.32 9.11 26.49
CA TRP A 120 18.78 10.46 26.34
C TRP A 120 18.61 11.11 27.71
N THR A 121 17.94 10.45 28.65
CA THR A 121 17.72 10.91 30.02
C THR A 121 19.05 11.28 30.69
N ALA A 122 20.06 10.40 30.63
CA ALA A 122 21.39 10.67 31.16
C ALA A 122 22.04 11.93 30.58
N SER A 123 21.82 12.22 29.30
CA SER A 123 22.39 13.38 28.62
C SER A 123 21.76 14.72 29.05
N VAL A 124 20.47 14.71 29.38
CA VAL A 124 19.68 15.91 29.72
C VAL A 124 19.52 16.14 31.22
N LEU A 125 19.74 15.10 32.05
CA LEU A 125 19.66 15.17 33.51
C LEU A 125 20.52 16.28 34.12
N LYS A 126 21.72 16.54 33.57
CA LYS A 126 22.61 17.62 34.02
C LYS A 126 22.03 19.03 33.83
N HIS A 127 20.99 19.16 33.01
CA HIS A 127 20.25 20.39 32.75
C HIS A 127 18.92 20.45 33.52
N GLY A 128 18.61 19.46 34.36
CA GLY A 128 17.34 19.38 35.10
C GLY A 128 16.15 18.97 34.22
N GLU A 129 16.41 18.43 33.03
CA GLU A 129 15.41 17.97 32.06
C GLU A 129 15.25 16.45 32.09
N GLN A 130 14.21 15.93 31.42
CA GLN A 130 13.92 14.50 31.29
C GLN A 130 13.71 14.12 29.82
N ALA A 131 13.88 12.84 29.49
CA ALA A 131 13.50 12.35 28.17
C ALA A 131 11.97 12.39 27.98
N PRO A 132 11.48 12.46 26.73
CA PRO A 132 10.04 12.58 26.44
C PRO A 132 9.21 11.38 26.91
N TRP A 133 9.82 10.19 26.95
CA TRP A 133 9.18 8.95 27.38
C TRP A 133 10.00 8.24 28.44
N ARG A 134 9.31 7.64 29.42
CA ARG A 134 9.94 6.84 30.48
C ARG A 134 10.36 5.45 30.01
N ASN A 135 9.69 4.92 29.00
CA ASN A 135 9.90 3.59 28.45
C ASN A 135 9.29 3.48 27.05
N ALA A 136 9.56 2.36 26.39
CA ALA A 136 9.03 2.02 25.07
C ALA A 136 7.51 2.00 25.03
N GLN A 137 6.82 1.60 26.12
CA GLN A 137 5.36 1.59 26.16
C GLN A 137 4.79 3.01 25.98
N GLN A 138 5.32 4.01 26.70
CA GLN A 138 4.86 5.39 26.52
C GLN A 138 5.15 5.95 25.12
N LEU A 139 6.27 5.54 24.51
CA LEU A 139 6.54 5.86 23.11
C LEU A 139 5.47 5.24 22.20
N TYR A 140 5.13 3.96 22.40
CA TYR A 140 4.09 3.29 21.63
C TYR A 140 2.71 3.93 21.83
N ASP A 141 2.34 4.27 23.07
CA ASP A 141 1.10 4.97 23.37
C ASP A 141 1.03 6.31 22.61
N THR A 142 2.14 7.05 22.54
CA THR A 142 2.23 8.31 21.75
C THR A 142 2.14 8.06 20.25
N ILE A 143 2.70 6.96 19.73
CA ILE A 143 2.55 6.56 18.32
C ILE A 143 1.08 6.20 18.03
N ASP A 144 0.42 5.49 18.94
CA ASP A 144 -0.99 5.11 18.82
C ASP A 144 -1.93 6.33 18.91
N GLU A 145 -1.49 7.41 19.57
CA GLU A 145 -2.18 8.70 19.58
C GLU A 145 -2.13 9.45 18.24
N ILE A 146 -1.32 9.02 17.26
CA ILE A 146 -1.23 9.67 15.94
C ILE A 146 -2.61 9.65 15.25
N GLN A 147 -3.34 10.76 15.37
CA GLN A 147 -4.62 11.01 14.70
C GLN A 147 -4.40 11.55 13.29
N HIS A 148 -3.60 10.86 12.47
CA HIS A 148 -3.52 11.21 11.05
C HIS A 148 -4.65 10.52 10.29
N GLY A 149 -5.75 11.26 10.10
CA GLY A 149 -6.95 10.80 9.41
C GLY A 149 -8.11 10.44 10.33
N VAL A 150 -9.33 10.60 9.84
CA VAL A 150 -10.61 10.43 10.57
C VAL A 150 -11.09 8.98 10.69
N MET A 151 -10.18 8.00 10.82
CA MET A 151 -10.50 6.57 10.60
C MET A 151 -10.08 5.64 11.75
N PRO A 152 -10.74 5.72 12.92
CA PRO A 152 -10.47 4.77 14.00
C PRO A 152 -10.88 3.35 13.60
N TRP A 153 -10.13 2.36 14.09
CA TRP A 153 -10.56 0.97 14.05
C TRP A 153 -11.74 0.77 14.99
N GLN A 154 -12.71 -0.02 14.55
CA GLN A 154 -13.85 -0.48 15.33
C GLN A 154 -13.70 -1.99 15.52
N VAL A 155 -13.86 -2.45 16.75
CA VAL A 155 -13.77 -3.86 17.10
C VAL A 155 -15.15 -4.37 17.48
N TYR A 156 -15.61 -5.39 16.78
CA TYR A 156 -16.87 -6.07 17.03
C TYR A 156 -16.59 -7.49 17.52
N GLN A 157 -17.35 -7.93 18.52
CA GLN A 157 -17.33 -9.33 18.95
C GLN A 157 -18.41 -10.08 18.16
N ILE A 158 -18.00 -11.08 17.38
CA ILE A 158 -18.90 -11.88 16.55
C ILE A 158 -18.90 -13.34 17.01
N THR A 159 -20.09 -13.94 17.07
CA THR A 159 -20.28 -15.34 17.46
C THR A 159 -21.32 -15.96 16.54
N TYR A 160 -21.16 -17.23 16.20
CA TYR A 160 -22.13 -17.95 15.38
C TYR A 160 -23.48 -18.14 16.11
N THR A 161 -24.57 -17.66 15.51
CA THR A 161 -25.94 -17.69 16.06
C THR A 161 -26.89 -18.65 15.35
N GLY A 162 -26.41 -19.38 14.33
CA GLY A 162 -27.23 -20.32 13.57
C GLY A 162 -27.46 -21.67 14.27
N PRO A 163 -28.22 -22.59 13.64
CA PRO A 163 -28.44 -23.94 14.15
C PRO A 163 -27.13 -24.70 14.36
N ARG A 164 -26.97 -25.33 15.53
CA ARG A 164 -25.76 -26.08 15.90
C ARG A 164 -26.02 -27.59 15.87
N PRO A 165 -25.07 -28.40 15.39
CA PRO A 165 -25.15 -29.84 15.56
C PRO A 165 -25.00 -30.22 17.05
N PRO A 166 -25.41 -31.43 17.47
CA PRO A 166 -25.31 -31.87 18.87
C PRO A 166 -23.90 -31.78 19.46
N VAL A 167 -22.88 -31.98 18.61
CA VAL A 167 -21.47 -31.72 18.94
C VAL A 167 -21.00 -30.57 18.05
N ALA A 168 -21.10 -29.35 18.57
CA ALA A 168 -20.73 -28.15 17.84
C ALA A 168 -19.20 -28.03 17.71
N PRO A 169 -18.66 -27.77 16.51
CA PRO A 169 -17.24 -27.47 16.34
C PRO A 169 -16.89 -26.15 17.01
N LYS A 170 -15.61 -25.98 17.36
CA LYS A 170 -15.09 -24.81 18.11
C LYS A 170 -15.47 -23.48 17.47
N TRP A 171 -15.44 -23.40 16.14
CA TRP A 171 -15.79 -22.17 15.42
C TRP A 171 -17.24 -21.72 15.56
N MET A 172 -18.16 -22.64 15.91
CA MET A 172 -19.56 -22.30 16.16
C MET A 172 -19.81 -21.86 17.62
N THR A 173 -18.86 -22.09 18.52
CA THR A 173 -18.99 -21.78 19.95
C THR A 173 -18.07 -20.65 20.42
N GLU A 174 -17.01 -20.36 19.66
CA GLU A 174 -16.09 -19.26 19.94
C GLU A 174 -16.65 -17.90 19.55
N THR A 175 -16.12 -16.88 20.23
CA THR A 175 -16.29 -15.47 19.87
C THR A 175 -15.02 -14.99 19.18
N TYR A 176 -15.19 -14.29 18.07
CA TYR A 176 -14.11 -13.73 17.27
C TYR A 176 -14.17 -12.22 17.29
N GLU A 177 -13.00 -11.59 17.16
CA GLU A 177 -12.91 -10.14 17.00
C GLU A 177 -12.89 -9.78 15.51
N LEU A 178 -13.83 -8.93 15.10
CA LEU A 178 -13.84 -8.28 13.80
C LEU A 178 -13.34 -6.85 13.97
N CYS A 179 -12.08 -6.62 13.61
CA CYS A 179 -11.49 -5.30 13.54
C CYS A 179 -11.73 -4.70 12.14
N THR A 180 -12.45 -3.59 12.06
CA THR A 180 -12.81 -2.96 10.77
C THR A 180 -12.76 -1.44 10.83
N ARG A 181 -12.73 -0.79 9.66
CA ARG A 181 -12.88 0.66 9.47
C ARG A 181 -14.09 0.93 8.57
N ASP A 182 -14.69 2.11 8.67
CA ASP A 182 -15.73 2.53 7.71
C ASP A 182 -15.12 2.55 6.30
N SER A 183 -15.53 1.56 5.49
CA SER A 183 -15.00 1.34 4.15
C SER A 183 -15.20 2.55 3.23
N ARG A 184 -16.31 3.28 3.38
CA ARG A 184 -16.59 4.47 2.56
C ARG A 184 -15.62 5.58 2.90
N LEU A 185 -15.36 5.82 4.19
CA LEU A 185 -14.37 6.82 4.62
C LEU A 185 -12.94 6.42 4.20
N VAL A 186 -12.59 5.13 4.23
CA VAL A 186 -11.27 4.64 3.76
C VAL A 186 -11.07 4.99 2.29
N LEU A 187 -12.06 4.71 1.45
CA LEU A 187 -12.00 5.04 0.02
C LEU A 187 -11.98 6.55 -0.24
N GLN A 188 -12.76 7.33 0.53
CA GLN A 188 -12.73 8.80 0.43
C GLN A 188 -11.35 9.35 0.77
N GLN A 189 -10.68 8.85 1.80
CA GLN A 189 -9.32 9.25 2.13
C GLN A 189 -8.33 8.83 1.05
N GLN A 190 -8.42 7.59 0.57
CA GLN A 190 -7.57 7.11 -0.52
C GLN A 190 -7.66 8.01 -1.76
N LEU A 191 -8.85 8.51 -2.09
CA LEU A 191 -9.06 9.43 -3.21
C LEU A 191 -8.67 10.88 -2.89
N ALA A 192 -8.70 11.28 -1.62
CA ALA A 192 -8.26 12.60 -1.18
C ALA A 192 -6.74 12.72 -1.08
N THR A 193 -6.01 11.60 -0.96
CA THR A 193 -4.56 11.56 -0.85
C THR A 193 -3.88 12.04 -2.15
N PRO A 194 -3.17 13.19 -2.15
CA PRO A 194 -2.60 13.78 -3.36
C PRO A 194 -1.55 12.91 -4.06
N GLU A 195 -0.90 12.00 -3.32
CA GLU A 195 0.14 11.10 -3.84
C GLU A 195 -0.40 10.15 -4.93
N PHE A 196 -1.71 9.90 -4.95
CA PHE A 196 -2.35 9.06 -5.95
C PHE A 196 -2.77 9.82 -7.22
N LYS A 197 -2.64 11.15 -7.25
CA LYS A 197 -3.20 12.00 -8.32
C LYS A 197 -2.84 11.49 -9.72
N ASP A 198 -1.56 11.22 -9.95
CA ASP A 198 -1.02 10.78 -11.24
C ASP A 198 -0.78 9.26 -11.29
N LYS A 199 -1.31 8.53 -10.30
CA LYS A 199 -1.17 7.09 -10.14
C LYS A 199 -2.46 6.35 -10.43
N ILE A 200 -3.52 7.02 -10.89
CA ILE A 200 -4.82 6.41 -11.17
C ILE A 200 -5.46 6.95 -12.44
N ASP A 201 -6.27 6.11 -13.09
CA ASP A 201 -7.15 6.55 -14.18
C ASP A 201 -8.55 6.81 -13.61
N TYR A 202 -9.04 8.05 -13.68
CA TYR A 202 -10.33 8.45 -13.08
C TYR A 202 -11.56 8.07 -13.93
N SER A 203 -11.33 7.76 -15.21
CA SER A 203 -12.35 7.37 -16.17
C SER A 203 -12.00 5.99 -16.70
N PRO A 204 -12.99 5.10 -16.91
CA PRO A 204 -12.77 3.92 -17.71
C PRO A 204 -12.29 4.31 -19.11
N TYR A 205 -11.46 3.47 -19.71
CA TYR A 205 -10.90 3.74 -21.02
C TYR A 205 -10.71 2.47 -21.84
N ARG A 206 -10.54 2.66 -23.15
CA ARG A 206 -10.12 1.63 -24.09
C ARG A 206 -8.74 1.96 -24.59
N GLN A 207 -7.79 1.05 -24.38
CA GLN A 207 -6.43 1.22 -24.87
C GLN A 207 -6.20 0.38 -26.10
N PHE A 208 -5.46 0.92 -27.06
CA PHE A 208 -5.08 0.21 -28.28
C PHE A 208 -3.57 0.30 -28.50
N ASP A 209 -2.97 -0.77 -29.04
CA ASP A 209 -1.57 -0.76 -29.50
C ASP A 209 -1.41 -0.08 -30.85
N GLY A 210 -0.18 -0.06 -31.37
CA GLY A 210 0.15 0.54 -32.67
C GLY A 210 -0.55 -0.12 -33.86
N ASP A 211 -0.99 -1.38 -33.73
CA ASP A 211 -1.76 -2.10 -34.75
C ASP A 211 -3.28 -1.87 -34.60
N GLY A 212 -3.69 -1.08 -33.60
CA GLY A 212 -5.11 -0.83 -33.29
C GLY A 212 -5.80 -1.99 -32.58
N LYS A 213 -5.06 -2.98 -32.06
CA LYS A 213 -5.64 -4.08 -31.29
C LYS A 213 -5.90 -3.65 -29.84
N ARG A 214 -6.91 -4.25 -29.23
CA ARG A 214 -7.31 -3.92 -27.84
C ARG A 214 -6.24 -4.38 -26.85
N VAL A 215 -5.88 -3.47 -25.95
CA VAL A 215 -4.96 -3.70 -24.82
C VAL A 215 -5.70 -3.45 -23.51
N TRP A 216 -5.42 -4.28 -22.51
CA TRP A 216 -5.83 -4.08 -21.13
C TRP A 216 -4.57 -3.91 -20.27
N SER A 217 -4.53 -2.88 -19.43
CA SER A 217 -3.38 -2.51 -18.59
C SER A 217 -3.72 -2.39 -17.11
N ASN A 218 -4.99 -2.13 -16.79
CA ASN A 218 -5.50 -2.12 -15.43
C ASN A 218 -7.02 -2.30 -15.38
N LEU A 219 -7.61 -2.22 -14.18
CA LEU A 219 -9.05 -2.37 -13.97
C LEU A 219 -9.89 -1.41 -14.84
N MET A 220 -9.46 -0.16 -14.96
CA MET A 220 -10.19 0.90 -15.69
C MET A 220 -10.11 0.71 -17.22
N SER A 221 -9.10 0.02 -17.72
CA SER A 221 -9.05 -0.43 -19.11
C SER A 221 -9.99 -1.61 -19.41
N GLY A 222 -10.52 -2.27 -18.37
CA GLY A 222 -11.34 -3.48 -18.43
C GLY A 222 -12.71 -3.27 -19.07
N ASP A 223 -13.19 -4.29 -19.80
CA ASP A 223 -14.56 -4.28 -20.34
C ASP A 223 -15.63 -4.22 -19.24
N TRP A 224 -15.32 -4.76 -18.06
CA TRP A 224 -16.21 -4.66 -16.90
C TRP A 224 -16.39 -3.22 -16.45
N ALA A 225 -15.29 -2.46 -16.26
CA ALA A 225 -15.36 -1.05 -15.84
C ALA A 225 -16.11 -0.20 -16.88
N TRP A 226 -15.90 -0.48 -18.17
CA TRP A 226 -16.65 0.16 -19.25
C TRP A 226 -18.16 -0.11 -19.14
N LYS A 227 -18.56 -1.36 -18.97
CA LYS A 227 -19.99 -1.74 -18.82
C LYS A 227 -20.62 -1.13 -17.57
N GLN A 228 -19.89 -1.09 -16.46
CA GLN A 228 -20.39 -0.43 -15.25
C GLN A 228 -20.63 1.06 -15.50
N ALA A 229 -19.73 1.73 -16.23
CA ALA A 229 -19.92 3.12 -16.60
C ALA A 229 -21.09 3.35 -17.57
N ASP A 230 -21.33 2.43 -18.51
CA ASP A 230 -22.52 2.47 -19.38
C ASP A 230 -23.80 2.42 -18.52
N THR A 231 -23.88 1.48 -17.57
CA THR A 231 -25.03 1.31 -16.66
C THR A 231 -25.22 2.49 -15.73
N ILE A 232 -24.16 3.00 -15.09
CA ILE A 232 -24.25 4.16 -14.20
C ILE A 232 -24.75 5.38 -14.98
N ALA A 233 -24.22 5.59 -16.19
CA ALA A 233 -24.56 6.72 -17.04
C ALA A 233 -25.93 6.59 -17.76
N GLU A 234 -26.75 5.59 -17.39
CA GLU A 234 -28.19 5.59 -17.65
C GLU A 234 -28.91 6.67 -16.82
N ASP A 235 -28.39 6.98 -15.62
CA ASP A 235 -28.83 8.12 -14.81
C ASP A 235 -28.16 9.41 -15.32
N PRO A 236 -28.92 10.39 -15.85
CA PRO A 236 -28.36 11.65 -16.34
C PRO A 236 -27.61 12.45 -15.27
N ALA A 237 -27.95 12.29 -13.98
CA ALA A 237 -27.28 12.98 -12.88
C ALA A 237 -25.84 12.51 -12.65
N THR A 238 -25.46 11.34 -13.20
CA THR A 238 -24.10 10.79 -13.04
C THR A 238 -23.17 11.15 -14.19
N ILE A 239 -23.68 11.78 -15.26
CA ILE A 239 -22.86 12.16 -16.41
C ILE A 239 -21.75 13.11 -15.97
N GLY A 240 -20.52 12.83 -16.41
CA GLY A 240 -19.31 13.53 -16.01
C GLY A 240 -18.70 13.04 -14.70
N SER A 241 -19.37 12.19 -13.93
CA SER A 241 -18.84 11.69 -12.65
C SER A 241 -17.63 10.77 -12.84
N MET A 242 -16.82 10.65 -11.79
CA MET A 242 -15.76 9.63 -11.68
C MET A 242 -16.38 8.27 -11.36
N PHE A 243 -15.91 7.22 -12.03
CA PHE A 243 -16.22 5.85 -11.62
C PHE A 243 -15.20 5.40 -10.56
N VAL A 244 -15.68 5.05 -9.37
CA VAL A 244 -14.86 4.54 -8.26
C VAL A 244 -15.19 3.05 -8.07
N PRO A 245 -14.38 2.13 -8.62
CA PRO A 245 -14.55 0.72 -8.32
C PRO A 245 -14.18 0.43 -6.87
N VAL A 246 -14.84 -0.55 -6.25
CA VAL A 246 -14.46 -1.07 -4.93
C VAL A 246 -13.96 -2.48 -5.11
N VAL A 247 -12.67 -2.70 -4.87
CA VAL A 247 -12.02 -4.00 -4.92
C VAL A 247 -11.69 -4.42 -3.50
N ALA A 248 -12.18 -5.59 -3.10
CA ALA A 248 -11.83 -6.20 -1.83
C ALA A 248 -11.18 -7.56 -2.08
N GLY A 249 -10.14 -7.88 -1.33
CA GLY A 249 -9.46 -9.16 -1.36
C GLY A 249 -9.14 -9.61 0.06
N SER A 250 -9.44 -10.86 0.38
CA SER A 250 -9.00 -11.47 1.63
C SER A 250 -7.88 -12.45 1.35
N ASP A 251 -6.91 -12.49 2.24
CA ASP A 251 -5.91 -13.56 2.25
C ASP A 251 -5.83 -14.17 3.65
N LYS A 252 -5.49 -15.46 3.73
CA LYS A 252 -5.25 -16.14 5.01
C LYS A 252 -3.80 -15.93 5.40
N THR A 253 -3.55 -15.14 6.45
CA THR A 253 -2.21 -14.96 6.99
C THR A 253 -2.05 -15.73 8.29
N THR A 254 -1.22 -16.76 8.24
CA THR A 254 -0.76 -17.46 9.45
C THR A 254 0.42 -16.69 10.03
N VAL A 255 0.28 -16.14 11.24
CA VAL A 255 1.37 -15.42 11.92
C VAL A 255 2.36 -16.45 12.48
N PRO A 256 3.68 -16.32 12.26
CA PRO A 256 4.64 -17.26 12.81
C PRO A 256 4.61 -17.31 14.34
N VAL A 257 4.82 -18.52 14.83
CA VAL A 257 4.55 -19.01 16.19
C VAL A 257 5.36 -18.26 17.26
N ALA A 258 4.79 -17.22 17.86
CA ALA A 258 5.28 -16.63 19.10
C ALA A 258 4.18 -16.40 20.16
N THR A 259 2.90 -16.39 19.79
CA THR A 259 1.78 -16.08 20.71
C THR A 259 0.61 -17.06 20.67
N GLY A 260 0.84 -18.27 20.17
CA GLY A 260 -0.20 -19.30 20.06
C GLY A 260 -0.93 -19.24 18.72
N HIS A 261 -1.68 -20.30 18.42
CA HIS A 261 -2.33 -20.57 17.14
C HIS A 261 -3.47 -19.59 16.80
N GLN A 262 -3.19 -18.29 16.70
CA GLN A 262 -4.13 -17.30 16.20
C GLN A 262 -3.94 -17.14 14.68
N GLU A 263 -5.01 -17.46 13.94
CA GLU A 263 -5.12 -17.18 12.52
C GLU A 263 -5.85 -15.85 12.35
N TYR A 264 -5.30 -14.95 11.52
CA TYR A 264 -5.98 -13.71 11.13
C TYR A 264 -6.35 -13.78 9.65
N HIS A 265 -7.50 -13.20 9.31
CA HIS A 265 -8.01 -13.14 7.94
C HIS A 265 -8.17 -11.68 7.53
N PRO A 266 -7.08 -11.00 7.13
CA PRO A 266 -7.17 -9.64 6.63
C PRO A 266 -8.08 -9.56 5.40
N VAL A 267 -8.84 -8.48 5.33
CA VAL A 267 -9.55 -8.04 4.13
C VAL A 267 -8.98 -6.70 3.73
N TRP A 268 -8.34 -6.68 2.58
CA TRP A 268 -7.79 -5.47 1.96
C TRP A 268 -8.85 -4.84 1.06
N LEU A 269 -8.98 -3.52 1.13
CA LEU A 269 -9.90 -2.74 0.33
C LEU A 269 -9.11 -1.70 -0.47
N ALA A 270 -9.40 -1.58 -1.76
CA ALA A 270 -8.83 -0.56 -2.62
C ALA A 270 -9.85 -0.07 -3.65
N SER A 271 -9.80 1.21 -3.98
CA SER A 271 -10.43 1.77 -5.18
C SER A 271 -9.47 1.97 -6.34
N ILE A 272 -8.21 1.60 -6.12
CA ILE A 272 -7.11 1.82 -7.04
C ILE A 272 -6.43 0.48 -7.27
N VAL A 273 -6.54 -0.05 -8.48
CA VAL A 273 -5.86 -1.30 -8.88
C VAL A 273 -5.20 -1.09 -10.23
N GLN A 274 -3.87 -1.11 -10.24
CA GLN A 274 -3.06 -1.03 -11.45
C GLN A 274 -2.31 -2.34 -11.70
N ASN A 275 -2.08 -2.65 -12.99
CA ASN A 275 -1.25 -3.76 -13.44
C ASN A 275 -1.63 -5.12 -12.79
N TRP A 276 -2.91 -5.33 -12.52
CA TRP A 276 -3.41 -6.55 -11.89
C TRP A 276 -4.79 -6.90 -12.43
N CYS A 277 -5.02 -8.19 -12.67
CA CYS A 277 -6.34 -8.72 -13.03
C CYS A 277 -6.87 -9.59 -11.89
N PRO A 278 -8.03 -9.25 -11.28
CA PRO A 278 -8.61 -10.07 -10.22
C PRO A 278 -9.20 -11.39 -10.76
N LYS A 279 -9.38 -11.50 -12.08
CA LYS A 279 -10.04 -12.64 -12.72
C LYS A 279 -9.07 -13.67 -13.27
N CYS A 280 -7.87 -13.28 -13.72
CA CYS A 280 -6.89 -14.18 -14.33
C CYS A 280 -5.49 -14.00 -13.73
N ASP A 281 -4.62 -14.95 -14.03
CA ASP A 281 -3.21 -14.96 -13.64
C ASP A 281 -2.29 -14.23 -14.64
N ALA A 282 -2.86 -13.40 -15.52
CA ALA A 282 -2.08 -12.67 -16.50
C ALA A 282 -1.02 -11.80 -15.81
N ASN A 283 0.19 -11.78 -16.38
CA ASN A 283 1.29 -11.01 -15.83
C ASN A 283 0.93 -9.51 -15.82
N PRO A 284 1.29 -8.76 -14.76
CA PRO A 284 1.10 -7.31 -14.68
C PRO A 284 1.51 -6.52 -15.93
N HIS A 285 2.58 -6.95 -16.61
CA HIS A 285 3.11 -6.33 -17.82
C HIS A 285 2.57 -6.93 -19.13
N ASN A 286 1.74 -7.98 -19.05
CA ASN A 286 1.10 -8.62 -20.20
C ASN A 286 -0.28 -9.18 -19.81
N LEU A 287 -1.23 -8.29 -19.49
CA LEU A 287 -2.59 -8.71 -19.11
C LEU A 287 -3.38 -9.36 -20.27
N ASN A 288 -2.85 -9.30 -21.49
CA ASN A 288 -3.45 -9.88 -22.71
C ASN A 288 -2.91 -11.26 -23.06
N ASP A 289 -2.08 -11.86 -22.21
CA ASP A 289 -1.51 -13.17 -22.49
C ASP A 289 -2.64 -14.16 -22.85
N PRO A 290 -2.69 -14.68 -24.10
CA PRO A 290 -3.75 -15.60 -24.51
C PRO A 290 -3.71 -16.91 -23.71
N ASN A 291 -2.60 -17.18 -23.02
CA ASN A 291 -2.45 -18.32 -22.13
C ASN A 291 -2.87 -18.02 -20.68
N ALA A 292 -3.18 -16.76 -20.34
CA ALA A 292 -3.68 -16.40 -19.02
C ALA A 292 -4.99 -17.13 -18.75
N ARG A 293 -5.04 -17.81 -17.61
CA ARG A 293 -6.18 -18.59 -17.15
C ARG A 293 -6.89 -17.87 -16.05
N ARG A 294 -8.19 -18.14 -15.90
CA ARG A 294 -8.94 -17.64 -14.75
C ARG A 294 -8.30 -18.13 -13.46
N ARG A 295 -8.30 -17.27 -12.45
CA ARG A 295 -8.04 -17.66 -11.06
C ARG A 295 -9.22 -18.55 -10.64
N SER A 296 -8.92 -19.71 -10.10
CA SER A 296 -9.90 -20.62 -9.49
C SER A 296 -9.33 -21.17 -8.20
N HIS A 297 -10.21 -21.56 -7.28
CA HIS A 297 -9.78 -22.20 -6.03
C HIS A 297 -8.97 -23.47 -6.34
N GLU A 298 -9.37 -24.29 -7.31
CA GLU A 298 -8.60 -25.51 -7.64
C GLU A 298 -7.17 -25.20 -8.10
N LYS A 299 -6.98 -24.10 -8.83
CA LYS A 299 -5.65 -23.69 -9.29
C LYS A 299 -4.81 -23.14 -8.14
N THR A 300 -5.40 -22.32 -7.26
CA THR A 300 -4.72 -21.82 -6.06
C THR A 300 -4.31 -22.98 -5.16
N ASP A 301 -5.21 -23.94 -4.91
CA ASP A 301 -4.94 -25.12 -4.09
C ASP A 301 -3.82 -25.98 -4.70
N PHE A 302 -3.85 -26.19 -6.02
CA PHE A 302 -2.77 -26.90 -6.72
C PHE A 302 -1.43 -26.19 -6.56
N LEU A 303 -1.38 -24.86 -6.75
CA LEU A 303 -0.15 -24.09 -6.58
C LEU A 303 0.39 -24.20 -5.15
N ILE A 304 -0.48 -24.12 -4.14
CA ILE A 304 -0.13 -24.30 -2.72
C ILE A 304 0.44 -25.70 -2.46
N THR A 305 -0.08 -26.74 -3.13
CA THR A 305 0.48 -28.10 -2.98
C THR A 305 1.83 -28.30 -3.68
N CYS A 306 2.11 -27.52 -4.73
CA CYS A 306 3.30 -27.70 -5.57
C CYS A 306 4.48 -26.80 -5.18
N PHE A 307 4.20 -25.63 -4.59
CA PHE A 307 5.21 -24.62 -4.29
C PHE A 307 5.17 -24.27 -2.81
N ASP A 308 6.33 -23.97 -2.24
CA ASP A 308 6.36 -23.45 -0.89
C ASP A 308 5.70 -22.06 -0.84
N PRO A 309 5.07 -21.68 0.29
CA PRO A 309 4.40 -20.39 0.42
C PRO A 309 5.29 -19.17 0.15
N GLY A 310 6.62 -19.28 0.36
CA GLY A 310 7.56 -18.20 0.08
C GLY A 310 7.88 -18.01 -1.40
N THR A 311 7.64 -19.03 -2.23
CA THR A 311 7.71 -18.94 -3.70
C THR A 311 6.41 -18.43 -4.32
N LEU A 312 5.27 -18.64 -3.65
CA LEU A 312 3.96 -18.18 -4.10
C LEU A 312 3.68 -16.70 -3.77
N TRP A 313 4.41 -16.14 -2.80
CA TRP A 313 4.40 -14.73 -2.40
C TRP A 313 5.46 -13.92 -3.14
#